data_AF-A0A923ESY3-F1
#
_entry.id   AF-A0A923ESY3-F1
#
_cell.length_a   1.000
_cell.length_b   1.000
_cell.length_c   1.000
_cell.angle_alpha   90.00
_cell.angle_beta   90.00
_cell.angle_gamma   90.00
#
_symmetry.space_group_name_H-M   'P 1'
#
loop_
_entity.id
_entity.type
_entity.pdbx_description
1 polymer ?
#
loop_
_entity_poly.entity_id
_entity_poly.type
_entity_poly.pdbx_seq_one_letter_code
_entity_poly.pdbx_strand_id
1 'polypeptide(L)'
;MGGAASDGRGGRGESLPDLVPPMLPAAGELSDATDRARWAVEFGWEGHRCVAYVRPGKVRLLSSTARSVTGSFPELAVLADRSPVGGMVLDGTVVALDEAGRPSRTPLLRRTATVAPDDSLRADVPIGYVVTDLLWCDGRRVLELPYRRRRAELEALDLAGPKVLVPPSFDLDEAELVVRTAEQYGLDGLHLKRLDVPYQPGRRTRHWLRVPLRRRRQVLVAGWVPAGGSGSAPDGRPRIAAVLLALPGPDGPQYVGRVGIGAADADARTVLQATTSDVPPRDVPDGVAEHARWLEPGLVAAVEHRGRTAAGRLALPSWRGLVPAGEQDEDLFAESAATAAVDTGATAGTAATAGAATTGTSATTATTGTSAETGTSAETGTSAETGTSAETGATAETGEFTGTGEFAGTAASATAASPATDTAPAPPQERPGPWHGPLSRRLEQHFVYNTLNTIASLVRTDPPRARELLLGFADLSRAADRAEEPAIRLDEELAAVRAYLQIERTRFGARLHAEVDDPRAAGLDPAVTVPPLAVLAAVRRGVQEEIEPATAGGAVHVRLVTATGGEPGPGTCRVEIRTAQRDEARPDAADGPFVLLSLPLDAPAG
;
A
#
# COMPACT_ATOMS: atom_id res chain seq x y z
N MET A 1 2.56 35.19 60.43
CA MET A 1 3.65 34.97 59.46
C MET A 1 3.53 33.55 58.95
N GLY A 2 3.57 33.34 57.62
CA GLY A 2 3.70 32.02 57.01
C GLY A 2 2.43 31.45 56.37
N GLY A 3 1.89 32.13 55.34
CA GLY A 3 0.99 31.49 54.38
C GLY A 3 1.81 30.64 53.42
N ALA A 4 1.51 29.35 53.33
CA ALA A 4 2.11 28.44 52.37
C ALA A 4 1.57 28.77 50.97
N ALA A 5 2.45 29.29 50.11
CA ALA A 5 2.17 29.43 48.69
C ALA A 5 2.20 28.04 48.05
N SER A 6 1.04 27.55 47.64
CA SER A 6 0.90 26.44 46.71
C SER A 6 1.36 26.92 45.33
N ASP A 7 2.58 26.56 44.94
CA ASP A 7 3.14 26.90 43.64
C ASP A 7 2.51 26.00 42.56
N GLY A 8 1.34 26.42 42.08
CA GLY A 8 0.65 25.83 40.94
C GLY A 8 1.39 26.14 39.64
N ARG A 9 2.41 25.34 39.29
CA ARG A 9 2.95 25.29 37.93
C ARG A 9 2.19 24.25 37.10
N GLY A 10 0.96 24.60 36.71
CA GLY A 10 0.35 24.01 35.52
C GLY A 10 1.11 24.51 34.29
N GLY A 11 1.95 23.65 33.70
CA GLY A 11 2.65 23.98 32.47
C GLY A 11 1.64 24.32 31.37
N ARG A 12 1.67 25.55 30.84
CA ARG A 12 0.92 25.90 29.64
C ARG A 12 1.49 25.06 28.49
N GLY A 13 0.71 24.12 27.96
CA GLY A 13 1.08 23.35 26.77
C GLY A 13 1.38 24.30 25.61
N GLU A 14 2.35 23.93 24.76
CA GLU A 14 2.67 24.70 23.57
C GLU A 14 1.51 24.61 22.56
N SER A 15 1.34 25.63 21.71
CA SER A 15 0.36 25.57 20.62
C SER A 15 0.89 24.74 19.45
N LEU A 16 0.01 24.00 18.76
CA LEU A 16 0.37 23.26 17.55
C LEU A 16 1.08 24.18 16.53
N PRO A 17 2.26 23.80 16.00
CA PRO A 17 3.02 24.65 15.10
C PRO A 17 2.35 24.85 13.74
N ASP A 18 2.60 26.01 13.11
CA ASP A 18 2.09 26.32 11.77
C ASP A 18 2.82 25.55 10.67
N LEU A 19 4.15 25.38 10.81
CA LEU A 19 4.99 24.69 9.85
C LEU A 19 6.17 24.01 10.55
N VAL A 20 6.34 22.72 10.28
CA VAL A 20 7.56 21.96 10.52
C VAL A 20 8.12 21.55 9.15
N PRO A 21 9.23 22.15 8.69
CA PRO A 21 9.85 21.75 7.42
C PRO A 21 10.27 20.28 7.48
N PRO A 22 9.91 19.45 6.48
CA PRO A 22 10.26 18.04 6.54
C PRO A 22 11.77 17.82 6.48
N MET A 23 12.29 16.94 7.34
CA MET A 23 13.65 16.40 7.26
C MET A 23 13.82 15.62 5.96
N LEU A 24 14.99 15.64 5.34
CA LEU A 24 15.24 15.00 4.05
C LEU A 24 16.22 13.84 4.19
N PRO A 25 15.95 12.68 3.56
CA PRO A 25 16.92 11.60 3.52
C PRO A 25 18.11 11.94 2.62
N ALA A 26 19.32 11.53 3.00
CA ALA A 26 20.43 11.40 2.08
C ALA A 26 20.30 10.11 1.25
N ALA A 27 20.92 10.06 0.07
CA ALA A 27 21.09 8.78 -0.62
C ALA A 27 22.07 7.90 0.17
N GLY A 28 21.86 6.59 0.18
CA GLY A 28 22.76 5.63 0.82
C GLY A 28 22.51 4.19 0.40
N GLU A 29 23.25 3.30 1.05
CA GLU A 29 23.22 1.85 0.88
C GLU A 29 23.06 1.16 2.24
N LEU A 30 22.66 -0.12 2.25
CA LEU A 30 22.57 -0.91 3.49
C LEU A 30 23.92 -0.98 4.24
N SER A 31 25.02 -0.98 3.49
CA SER A 31 26.40 -1.00 4.00
C SER A 31 26.81 0.29 4.71
N ASP A 32 26.14 1.43 4.47
CA ASP A 32 26.41 2.69 5.18
C ASP A 32 26.02 2.60 6.67
N ALA A 33 25.13 1.69 7.04
CA ALA A 33 24.63 1.51 8.40
C ALA A 33 25.52 0.53 9.19
N THR A 34 26.76 0.93 9.46
CA THR A 34 27.80 0.07 10.07
C THR A 34 27.48 -0.38 11.50
N ASP A 35 26.91 0.51 12.33
CA ASP A 35 26.46 0.18 13.69
C ASP A 35 25.00 -0.26 13.65
N ARG A 36 24.78 -1.53 13.30
CA ARG A 36 23.48 -2.10 12.96
C ARG A 36 22.40 -1.88 14.02
N ALA A 37 22.77 -1.93 15.30
CA ALA A 37 21.87 -1.73 16.44
C ALA A 37 21.34 -0.30 16.58
N ARG A 38 21.86 0.67 15.83
CA ARG A 38 21.43 2.07 15.84
C ARG A 38 20.50 2.44 14.69
N TRP A 39 20.10 1.50 13.85
CA TRP A 39 19.32 1.79 12.66
C TRP A 39 18.03 0.97 12.64
N ALA A 40 16.93 1.68 12.38
CA ALA A 40 15.70 1.07 11.92
C ALA A 40 15.68 1.00 10.40
N VAL A 41 15.01 -0.01 9.87
CA VAL A 41 14.65 -0.18 8.47
C VAL A 41 13.14 -0.01 8.35
N GLU A 42 12.72 0.84 7.43
CA GLU A 42 11.31 0.97 7.04
C GLU A 42 11.16 0.77 5.53
N PHE A 43 9.98 0.34 5.13
CA PHE A 43 9.58 0.36 3.74
C PHE A 43 9.61 1.79 3.20
N GLY A 44 10.14 1.91 2.00
CA GLY A 44 10.27 3.19 1.34
C GLY A 44 9.13 3.41 0.37
N TRP A 45 8.05 4.01 0.87
CA TRP A 45 6.81 4.21 0.12
C TRP A 45 6.94 5.29 -0.95
N GLU A 46 6.63 4.92 -2.20
CA GLU A 46 6.51 5.88 -3.30
C GLU A 46 5.15 6.60 -3.24
N GLY A 47 5.16 7.92 -3.32
CA GLY A 47 3.93 8.70 -3.29
C GLY A 47 4.14 10.20 -3.14
N HIS A 48 3.15 10.88 -2.57
CA HIS A 48 3.17 12.32 -2.30
C HIS A 48 3.39 12.57 -0.81
N ARG A 49 4.60 12.99 -0.43
CA ARG A 49 4.94 13.28 0.97
C ARG A 49 4.15 14.47 1.50
N CYS A 50 3.49 14.27 2.64
CA CYS A 50 2.65 15.25 3.34
C CYS A 50 2.95 15.25 4.84
N VAL A 51 3.00 16.45 5.42
CA VAL A 51 2.93 16.63 6.87
C VAL A 51 1.48 16.98 7.25
N ALA A 52 0.87 16.17 8.10
CA ALA A 52 -0.47 16.38 8.61
C ALA A 52 -0.44 17.11 9.95
N TYR A 53 -1.16 18.22 10.04
CA TYR A 53 -1.39 19.00 11.25
C TYR A 53 -2.82 18.76 11.67
N VAL A 54 -3.00 18.06 12.78
CA VAL A 54 -4.28 17.52 13.20
C VAL A 54 -4.66 18.13 14.54
N ARG A 55 -5.90 18.58 14.63
CA ARG A 55 -6.59 18.94 15.88
C ARG A 55 -7.95 18.24 15.88
N PRO A 56 -8.63 18.16 17.04
CA PRO A 56 -10.02 17.71 17.07
C PRO A 56 -10.87 18.46 16.03
N GLY A 57 -11.56 17.71 15.18
CA GLY A 57 -12.41 18.23 14.10
C GLY A 57 -11.70 18.91 12.92
N LYS A 58 -10.36 18.97 12.86
CA LYS A 58 -9.65 19.66 11.76
C LYS A 58 -8.33 19.02 11.37
N VAL A 59 -8.18 18.76 10.07
CA VAL A 59 -6.94 18.31 9.44
C VAL A 59 -6.44 19.39 8.47
N ARG A 60 -5.13 19.62 8.48
CA ARG A 60 -4.43 20.40 7.45
C ARG A 60 -3.24 19.60 6.94
N LEU A 61 -3.13 19.44 5.63
CA LEU A 61 -2.06 18.71 4.96
C LEU A 61 -1.18 19.68 4.19
N LEU A 62 0.11 19.68 4.47
CA LEU A 62 1.11 20.41 3.70
C LEU A 62 2.03 19.45 2.95
N SER A 63 2.29 19.72 1.68
CA SER A 63 3.28 18.99 0.89
C SER A 63 4.71 19.25 1.41
N SER A 64 5.67 18.51 0.86
CA SER A 64 7.10 18.73 1.15
C SER A 64 7.61 20.17 0.89
N THR A 65 6.91 20.96 0.06
CA THR A 65 7.22 22.37 -0.24
C THR A 65 6.28 23.35 0.46
N ALA A 66 5.62 22.91 1.54
CA ALA A 66 4.69 23.69 2.35
C ALA A 66 3.43 24.19 1.61
N ARG A 67 3.10 23.61 0.46
CA ARG A 67 1.83 23.91 -0.24
C ARG A 67 0.69 23.13 0.40
N SER A 68 -0.45 23.78 0.62
CA SER A 68 -1.65 23.07 1.11
C SER A 68 -2.14 22.10 0.05
N VAL A 69 -2.30 20.83 0.45
CA VAL A 69 -2.93 19.76 -0.34
C VAL A 69 -4.13 19.18 0.40
N THR A 70 -4.62 19.90 1.42
CA THR A 70 -5.71 19.45 2.30
C THR A 70 -6.97 19.06 1.53
N GLY A 71 -7.41 19.92 0.62
CA GLY A 71 -8.62 19.66 -0.17
C GLY A 71 -8.45 18.53 -1.20
N SER A 72 -7.22 18.21 -1.62
CA SER A 72 -6.94 17.12 -2.56
C SER A 72 -7.13 15.74 -1.92
N PHE A 73 -7.22 15.65 -0.59
CA PHE A 73 -7.34 14.41 0.16
C PHE A 73 -8.39 14.52 1.30
N PRO A 74 -9.67 14.81 0.98
CA PRO A 74 -10.71 14.98 1.99
C PRO A 74 -10.94 13.72 2.84
N GLU A 75 -10.61 12.54 2.32
CA GLU A 75 -10.73 11.25 3.00
C GLU A 75 -9.82 11.12 4.24
N LEU A 76 -8.80 11.98 4.34
CA LEU A 76 -7.91 12.02 5.50
C LEU A 76 -8.46 12.84 6.67
N ALA A 77 -9.67 13.41 6.55
CA ALA A 77 -10.37 14.07 7.65
C ALA A 77 -10.57 13.14 8.87
N VAL A 78 -10.62 11.82 8.67
CA VAL A 78 -10.73 10.79 9.73
C VAL A 78 -9.62 10.89 10.79
N LEU A 79 -8.47 11.51 10.46
CA LEU A 79 -7.42 11.77 11.45
C LEU A 79 -7.87 12.71 12.57
N ALA A 80 -8.81 13.62 12.29
CA ALA A 80 -9.32 14.58 13.27
C ALA A 80 -10.02 13.89 14.46
N ASP A 81 -10.74 12.79 14.19
CA ASP A 81 -11.47 12.03 15.21
C ASP A 81 -10.52 11.24 16.13
N ARG A 82 -9.32 10.94 15.64
CA ARG A 82 -8.26 10.25 16.36
C ARG A 82 -7.25 11.19 17.01
N SER A 83 -7.51 12.50 16.98
CA SER A 83 -6.61 13.50 17.52
C SER A 83 -6.66 13.54 19.05
N PRO A 84 -5.50 13.58 19.73
CA PRO A 84 -5.44 14.06 21.11
C PRO A 84 -6.01 15.48 21.22
N VAL A 85 -6.40 15.88 22.43
CA VAL A 85 -6.99 17.21 22.70
C VAL A 85 -6.01 18.33 22.33
N GLY A 86 -4.72 18.17 22.67
CA GLY A 86 -3.69 19.13 22.24
C GLY A 86 -3.43 19.11 20.73
N GLY A 87 -3.77 18.03 20.03
CA GLY A 87 -3.47 17.82 18.60
C GLY A 87 -2.28 16.89 18.33
N MET A 88 -1.89 16.78 17.07
CA MET A 88 -0.69 16.05 16.64
C MET A 88 -0.16 16.57 15.29
N VAL A 89 1.13 16.34 15.06
CA VAL A 89 1.78 16.58 13.75
C VAL A 89 2.46 15.30 13.27
N LEU A 90 2.05 14.81 12.11
CA LEU A 90 2.47 13.53 11.53
C LEU A 90 3.26 13.76 10.23
N ASP A 91 4.37 13.05 10.05
CA ASP A 91 5.12 13.02 8.78
C ASP A 91 4.86 11.70 8.07
N GLY A 92 4.43 11.78 6.81
CA GLY A 92 4.00 10.61 6.07
C GLY A 92 3.92 10.82 4.56
N THR A 93 3.49 9.78 3.87
CA THR A 93 3.36 9.75 2.41
C THR A 93 1.94 9.31 2.05
N VAL A 94 1.26 10.12 1.25
CA VAL A 94 0.04 9.70 0.58
C VAL A 94 0.44 8.78 -0.58
N VAL A 95 -0.10 7.58 -0.59
CA VAL A 95 0.20 6.52 -1.56
C VAL A 95 -1.06 6.20 -2.35
N ALA A 96 -0.90 5.93 -3.65
CA ALA A 96 -1.90 5.29 -4.50
C ALA A 96 -1.26 4.08 -5.17
N LEU A 97 -2.07 3.16 -5.67
CA LEU A 97 -1.61 1.97 -6.37
C LEU A 97 -1.77 2.12 -7.89
N ASP A 98 -0.90 1.47 -8.65
CA ASP A 98 -1.09 1.20 -10.08
C ASP A 98 -2.09 0.05 -10.32
N GLU A 99 -2.37 -0.23 -11.59
CA GLU A 99 -3.27 -1.33 -11.99
C GLU A 99 -2.79 -2.72 -11.54
N ALA A 100 -1.49 -2.87 -11.26
CA ALA A 100 -0.90 -4.09 -10.73
C ALA A 100 -0.87 -4.12 -9.18
N GLY A 101 -1.51 -3.16 -8.51
CA GLY A 101 -1.58 -3.08 -7.06
C GLY A 101 -0.29 -2.58 -6.38
N ARG A 102 0.63 -1.96 -7.12
CA ARG A 102 1.92 -1.48 -6.59
C ARG A 102 1.89 0.02 -6.29
N PRO A 103 2.54 0.49 -5.22
CA PRO A 103 2.66 1.92 -4.93
C PRO A 103 3.22 2.69 -6.14
N SER A 104 2.53 3.75 -6.55
CA SER A 104 2.90 4.56 -7.70
C SER A 104 2.53 6.02 -7.49
N ARG A 105 3.44 6.93 -7.88
CA ARG A 105 3.14 8.37 -7.86
C ARG A 105 2.25 8.83 -9.01
N THR A 106 2.21 8.09 -10.12
CA THR A 106 1.51 8.51 -11.34
C THR A 106 0.02 8.81 -11.12
N PRO A 107 -0.77 7.95 -10.44
CA PRO A 107 -2.18 8.25 -10.17
C PRO A 107 -2.38 9.50 -9.31
N LEU A 108 -1.47 9.80 -8.38
CA LEU A 108 -1.53 10.94 -7.48
C LEU A 108 -1.33 12.29 -8.19
N LEU A 109 -0.81 12.31 -9.41
CA LEU A 109 -0.69 13.55 -10.20
C LEU A 109 -2.06 14.18 -10.45
N ARG A 110 -3.08 13.36 -10.78
CA ARG A 110 -4.46 13.83 -10.96
C ARG A 110 -5.06 14.33 -9.64
N ARG A 111 -4.79 13.63 -8.53
CA ARG A 111 -5.26 14.02 -7.19
C ARG A 111 -4.73 15.39 -6.76
N THR A 112 -3.42 15.58 -6.88
CA THR A 112 -2.74 16.80 -6.40
C THR A 112 -2.94 18.01 -7.31
N ALA A 113 -3.38 17.81 -8.55
CA ALA A 113 -3.81 18.89 -9.44
C ALA A 113 -5.25 19.37 -9.15
N THR A 114 -6.04 18.62 -8.38
CA THR A 114 -7.44 18.92 -8.09
C THR A 114 -7.61 19.32 -6.62
N VAL A 115 -8.13 20.52 -6.38
CA VAL A 115 -8.29 21.08 -5.02
C VAL A 115 -9.43 20.42 -4.24
N ALA A 116 -10.47 19.93 -4.92
CA ALA A 116 -11.59 19.23 -4.29
C ALA A 116 -12.06 18.12 -5.26
N PRO A 117 -11.54 16.90 -5.15
CA PRO A 117 -11.89 15.80 -6.04
C PRO A 117 -13.31 15.31 -5.78
N ASP A 118 -14.08 15.11 -6.84
CA ASP A 118 -15.41 14.50 -6.77
C ASP A 118 -15.33 12.99 -6.47
N ASP A 119 -16.48 12.38 -6.22
CA ASP A 119 -16.58 10.97 -5.83
C ASP A 119 -16.02 10.03 -6.89
N SER A 120 -16.13 10.40 -8.17
CA SER A 120 -15.55 9.64 -9.28
C SER A 120 -14.04 9.60 -9.18
N LEU A 121 -13.37 10.75 -9.03
CA LEU A 121 -11.92 10.81 -8.92
C LEU A 121 -11.41 10.18 -7.60
N ARG A 122 -12.22 10.22 -6.53
CA ARG A 122 -11.92 9.51 -5.27
C ARG A 122 -12.00 7.99 -5.42
N ALA A 123 -12.94 7.49 -6.21
CA ALA A 123 -13.07 6.06 -6.52
C ALA A 123 -11.98 5.57 -7.49
N ASP A 124 -11.66 6.36 -8.52
CA ASP A 124 -10.68 6.01 -9.54
C ASP A 124 -9.24 6.02 -9.02
N VAL A 125 -8.92 6.93 -8.09
CA VAL A 125 -7.60 7.02 -7.45
C VAL A 125 -7.76 6.98 -5.93
N PRO A 126 -7.98 5.78 -5.37
CA PRO A 126 -8.04 5.60 -3.94
C PRO A 126 -6.66 5.75 -3.33
N ILE A 127 -6.63 6.36 -2.15
CA ILE A 127 -5.39 6.69 -1.46
C ILE A 127 -5.33 6.05 -0.07
N GLY A 128 -4.11 5.88 0.42
CA GLY A 128 -3.79 5.65 1.83
C GLY A 128 -2.73 6.64 2.30
N TYR A 129 -2.79 7.06 3.56
CA TYR A 129 -1.76 7.89 4.18
C TYR A 129 -0.88 7.03 5.08
N VAL A 130 0.37 6.86 4.66
CA VAL A 130 1.38 6.08 5.37
C VAL A 130 2.16 7.01 6.29
N VAL A 131 1.92 6.91 7.59
CA VAL A 131 2.58 7.70 8.63
C VAL A 131 3.86 7.02 9.07
N THR A 132 4.96 7.77 9.12
CA THR A 132 6.30 7.24 9.41
C THR A 132 7.06 7.99 10.51
N ASP A 133 6.54 9.13 10.97
CA ASP A 133 7.11 9.86 12.12
C ASP A 133 6.04 10.73 12.80
N LEU A 134 6.27 11.02 14.08
CA LEU A 134 5.47 11.91 14.93
C LEU A 134 6.35 13.08 15.35
N LEU A 135 5.91 14.30 15.06
CA LEU A 135 6.71 15.52 15.26
C LEU A 135 6.22 16.34 16.46
N TRP A 136 4.94 16.21 16.78
CA TRP A 136 4.28 16.89 17.89
C TRP A 136 3.09 16.07 18.38
N CYS A 137 2.84 16.03 19.69
CA CYS A 137 1.71 15.32 20.28
C CYS A 137 1.24 15.99 21.58
N ASP A 138 -0.08 16.17 21.72
CA ASP A 138 -0.78 16.55 22.95
C ASP A 138 -0.13 17.67 23.79
N GLY A 139 0.08 18.83 23.15
CA GLY A 139 0.64 20.03 23.78
C GLY A 139 2.17 20.10 23.76
N ARG A 140 2.85 19.09 23.19
CA ARG A 140 4.30 18.90 23.33
C ARG A 140 5.00 18.63 22.00
N ARG A 141 6.13 19.28 21.79
CA ARG A 141 7.08 18.94 20.72
C ARG A 141 7.77 17.62 21.05
N VAL A 142 7.78 16.69 20.08
CA VAL A 142 8.46 15.39 20.22
C VAL A 142 9.62 15.24 19.26
N LEU A 143 9.78 16.17 18.30
CA LEU A 143 10.86 16.15 17.30
C LEU A 143 12.27 16.19 17.92
N GLU A 144 12.43 16.71 19.15
CA GLU A 144 13.69 16.68 19.90
C GLU A 144 14.01 15.29 20.50
N LEU A 145 13.02 14.40 20.60
CA LEU A 145 13.24 13.05 21.11
C LEU A 145 13.98 12.20 20.07
N PRO A 146 14.78 11.21 20.50
CA PRO A 146 15.31 10.19 19.62
C PRO A 146 14.22 9.48 18.82
N TYR A 147 14.52 9.10 17.58
CA TYR A 147 13.56 8.42 16.69
C TYR A 147 12.85 7.23 17.35
N ARG A 148 13.57 6.39 18.10
CA ARG A 148 12.96 5.25 18.82
C ARG A 148 11.82 5.66 19.76
N ARG A 149 11.92 6.82 20.41
CA ARG A 149 10.88 7.34 21.30
C ARG A 149 9.72 7.93 20.52
N ARG A 150 9.98 8.70 19.46
CA ARG A 150 8.93 9.23 18.58
C ARG A 150 8.13 8.11 17.93
N ARG A 151 8.81 7.04 17.51
CA ARG A 151 8.21 5.85 16.93
C ARG A 151 7.29 5.12 17.91
N ALA A 152 7.75 4.89 19.14
CA ALA A 152 6.93 4.29 20.19
C ALA A 152 5.69 5.15 20.53
N GLU A 153 5.84 6.48 20.58
CA GLU A 153 4.72 7.39 20.80
C GLU A 153 3.74 7.39 19.61
N LEU A 154 4.24 7.30 18.37
CA LEU A 154 3.40 7.16 17.17
C LEU A 154 2.57 5.88 17.20
N GLU A 155 3.19 4.76 17.56
CA GLU A 155 2.52 3.45 17.63
C GLU A 155 1.45 3.44 18.73
N ALA A 156 1.71 4.09 19.87
CA ALA A 156 0.75 4.18 20.97
C ALA A 156 -0.53 4.99 20.62
N LEU A 157 -0.52 5.80 19.55
CA LEU A 157 -1.70 6.53 19.10
C LEU A 157 -2.73 5.64 18.37
N ASP A 158 -2.37 4.41 17.99
CA ASP A 158 -3.24 3.46 17.27
C ASP A 158 -4.00 4.09 16.08
N LEU A 159 -3.28 4.87 15.27
CA LEU A 159 -3.85 5.61 14.15
C LEU A 159 -4.23 4.71 12.96
N ALA A 160 -3.87 3.42 12.97
CA ALA A 160 -4.10 2.51 11.87
C ALA A 160 -5.61 2.29 11.62
N GLY A 161 -6.03 2.42 10.36
CA GLY A 161 -7.41 2.29 9.93
C GLY A 161 -7.55 2.29 8.40
N PRO A 162 -8.77 2.34 7.85
CA PRO A 162 -9.02 2.14 6.42
C PRO A 162 -8.25 3.08 5.47
N LYS A 163 -7.92 4.30 5.91
CA LYS A 163 -7.21 5.32 5.11
C LYS A 163 -5.83 5.69 5.66
N VAL A 164 -5.46 5.16 6.82
CA VAL A 164 -4.25 5.57 7.54
C VAL A 164 -3.48 4.32 7.93
N LEU A 165 -2.22 4.25 7.54
CA LEU A 165 -1.34 3.15 7.86
C LEU A 165 -0.17 3.65 8.71
N VAL A 166 0.20 2.87 9.72
CA VAL A 166 1.43 3.04 10.50
C VAL A 166 2.25 1.76 10.34
N PRO A 167 3.01 1.59 9.23
CA PRO A 167 3.75 0.36 8.98
C PRO A 167 4.82 0.17 10.04
N PRO A 168 5.14 -1.07 10.44
CA PRO A 168 6.18 -1.35 11.43
C PRO A 168 7.55 -0.81 11.00
N SER A 169 8.38 -0.48 11.99
CA SER A 169 9.82 -0.27 11.79
C SER A 169 10.58 -1.51 12.25
N PHE A 170 11.52 -1.99 11.44
CA PHE A 170 12.30 -3.19 11.71
C PHE A 170 13.71 -2.84 12.17
N ASP A 171 14.39 -3.76 12.83
CA ASP A 171 15.82 -3.61 13.10
C ASP A 171 16.63 -3.89 11.83
N LEU A 172 17.85 -3.34 11.74
CA LEU A 172 18.70 -3.59 10.57
C LEU A 172 19.06 -5.06 10.36
N ASP A 173 19.02 -5.88 11.41
CA ASP A 173 19.20 -7.34 11.33
C ASP A 173 18.11 -8.05 10.53
N GLU A 174 16.95 -7.41 10.38
CA GLU A 174 15.83 -7.92 9.58
C GLU A 174 15.87 -7.37 8.15
N ALA A 175 16.88 -6.57 7.77
CA ALA A 175 16.92 -5.87 6.49
C ALA A 175 16.76 -6.79 5.28
N GLU A 176 17.32 -8.00 5.29
CA GLU A 176 17.19 -8.94 4.19
C GLU A 176 15.74 -9.38 3.98
N LEU A 177 15.01 -9.66 5.08
CA LEU A 177 13.59 -9.96 5.02
C LEU A 177 12.81 -8.77 4.45
N VAL A 178 13.09 -7.57 4.96
CA VAL A 178 12.42 -6.33 4.50
C VAL A 178 12.71 -6.08 3.02
N VAL A 179 13.94 -6.31 2.53
CA VAL A 179 14.30 -6.23 1.11
C VAL A 179 13.43 -7.18 0.29
N ARG A 180 13.39 -8.48 0.64
CA ARG A 180 12.61 -9.47 -0.11
C ARG A 180 11.12 -9.12 -0.14
N THR A 181 10.57 -8.71 0.99
CA THR A 181 9.17 -8.27 1.08
C THR A 181 8.93 -7.03 0.23
N ALA A 182 9.83 -6.06 0.28
CA ALA A 182 9.69 -4.84 -0.51
C ALA A 182 9.76 -5.11 -2.02
N GLU A 183 10.61 -6.03 -2.44
CA GLU A 183 10.66 -6.50 -3.83
C GLU A 183 9.38 -7.20 -4.26
N GLN A 184 8.85 -8.09 -3.41
CA GLN A 184 7.60 -8.82 -3.65
C GLN A 184 6.41 -7.86 -3.84
N TYR A 185 6.33 -6.81 -3.03
CA TYR A 185 5.25 -5.81 -3.12
C TYR A 185 5.54 -4.67 -4.10
N GLY A 186 6.64 -4.76 -4.86
CA GLY A 186 6.94 -3.79 -5.91
C GLY A 186 7.39 -2.42 -5.41
N LEU A 187 7.87 -2.30 -4.17
CA LEU A 187 8.47 -1.08 -3.65
C LEU A 187 9.79 -0.77 -4.37
N ASP A 188 10.17 0.51 -4.38
CA ASP A 188 11.35 1.03 -5.09
C ASP A 188 12.56 1.25 -4.15
N GLY A 189 12.37 1.13 -2.84
CA GLY A 189 13.41 1.41 -1.86
C GLY A 189 13.02 1.15 -0.41
N LEU A 190 13.99 1.34 0.45
CA LEU A 190 13.89 1.33 1.90
C LEU A 190 14.27 2.71 2.46
N HIS A 191 13.91 2.94 3.71
CA HIS A 191 14.45 4.01 4.53
C HIS A 191 15.23 3.41 5.69
N LEU A 192 16.45 3.92 5.91
CA LEU A 192 17.20 3.65 7.14
C LEU A 192 17.12 4.90 8.02
N LYS A 193 16.72 4.74 9.27
CA LYS A 193 16.61 5.85 10.24
C LYS A 193 17.45 5.56 11.47
N ARG A 194 18.33 6.50 11.84
CA ARG A 194 19.08 6.46 13.10
C ARG A 194 18.12 6.49 14.29
N LEU A 195 18.19 5.48 15.15
CA LEU A 195 17.27 5.27 16.28
C LEU A 195 17.46 6.29 17.42
N ASP A 196 18.69 6.75 17.61
CA ASP A 196 19.16 7.50 18.77
C ASP A 196 19.30 9.02 18.51
N VAL A 197 18.76 9.53 17.39
CA VAL A 197 18.88 10.95 17.01
C VAL A 197 17.53 11.67 16.89
N PRO A 198 17.50 12.98 17.21
CA PRO A 198 16.34 13.83 16.96
C PRO A 198 16.00 13.99 15.48
N TYR A 199 14.76 14.41 15.21
CA TYR A 199 14.36 14.87 13.89
C TYR A 199 15.04 16.22 13.60
N GLN A 200 15.49 16.43 12.36
CA GLN A 200 16.16 17.68 11.96
C GLN A 200 15.35 18.39 10.87
N PRO A 201 14.40 19.27 11.25
CA PRO A 201 13.50 19.93 10.31
C PRO A 201 14.26 20.64 9.18
N GLY A 202 13.82 20.40 7.95
CA GLY A 202 14.34 21.05 6.73
C GLY A 202 15.76 20.64 6.33
N ARG A 203 16.44 19.77 7.07
CA ARG A 203 17.82 19.37 6.78
C ARG A 203 17.87 18.03 6.06
N ARG A 204 18.76 17.96 5.06
CA ARG A 204 19.22 16.68 4.51
C ARG A 204 20.36 16.16 5.37
N THR A 205 20.25 14.93 5.87
CA THR A 205 21.24 14.36 6.79
C THR A 205 21.55 12.92 6.42
N ARG A 206 22.69 12.39 6.87
CA ARG A 206 22.97 10.95 6.83
C ARG A 206 22.38 10.20 8.02
N HIS A 207 21.51 10.82 8.83
CA HIS A 207 20.76 10.10 9.88
C HIS A 207 19.49 9.45 9.36
N TRP A 208 19.08 9.83 8.15
CA TRP A 208 18.02 9.20 7.40
C TRP A 208 18.54 8.92 6.00
N LEU A 209 18.62 7.66 5.61
CA LEU A 209 19.07 7.24 4.29
C LEU A 209 17.89 6.72 3.47
N ARG A 210 17.86 7.09 2.19
CA ARG A 210 17.03 6.46 1.16
C ARG A 210 17.89 5.44 0.44
N VAL A 211 17.55 4.16 0.62
CA VAL A 211 18.27 3.04 0.01
C VAL A 211 17.41 2.50 -1.13
N PRO A 212 17.77 2.70 -2.41
CA PRO A 212 17.00 2.15 -3.53
C PRO A 212 17.12 0.63 -3.57
N LEU A 213 16.03 -0.06 -3.91
CA LEU A 213 16.08 -1.50 -4.19
C LEU A 213 16.65 -1.70 -5.59
N ARG A 214 17.67 -2.57 -5.67
CA ARG A 214 18.33 -2.93 -6.92
C ARG A 214 18.06 -4.40 -7.16
N ARG A 215 17.32 -4.68 -8.22
CA ARG A 215 17.01 -6.04 -8.64
C ARG A 215 18.12 -6.51 -9.57
N ARG A 216 18.72 -7.65 -9.27
CA ARG A 216 19.69 -8.29 -10.15
C ARG A 216 18.94 -9.13 -11.17
N ARG A 217 19.37 -9.06 -12.43
CA ARG A 217 18.81 -9.83 -13.53
C ARG A 217 19.89 -10.34 -14.47
N GLN A 218 19.68 -11.52 -15.05
CA GLN A 218 20.46 -11.98 -16.20
C GLN A 218 19.75 -11.57 -17.49
N VAL A 219 20.51 -11.02 -18.43
CA VAL A 219 20.01 -10.48 -19.69
C VAL A 219 20.89 -10.95 -20.84
N LEU A 220 20.29 -11.13 -22.00
CA LEU A 220 21.03 -11.34 -23.24
C LEU A 220 21.71 -10.04 -23.66
N VAL A 221 22.98 -10.15 -24.06
CA VAL A 221 23.70 -9.09 -24.74
C VAL A 221 23.35 -9.16 -26.22
N ALA A 222 22.36 -8.38 -26.63
CA ALA A 222 21.80 -8.45 -27.98
C ALA A 222 22.59 -7.63 -29.01
N GLY A 223 23.42 -6.71 -28.56
CA GLY A 223 24.15 -5.81 -29.44
C GLY A 223 24.88 -4.72 -28.68
N TRP A 224 25.49 -3.82 -29.42
CA TRP A 224 26.14 -2.64 -28.86
C TRP A 224 26.04 -1.45 -29.81
N VAL A 225 26.14 -0.25 -29.25
CA VAL A 225 26.18 1.01 -29.98
C VAL A 225 27.62 1.52 -29.94
N PRO A 226 28.24 1.81 -31.10
CA PRO A 226 29.55 2.44 -31.14
C PRO A 226 29.53 3.85 -30.52
N ALA A 227 30.63 4.25 -29.86
CA ALA A 227 30.80 5.64 -29.46
C ALA A 227 31.06 6.54 -30.68
N GLY A 228 30.33 7.65 -30.78
CA GLY A 228 30.57 8.66 -31.82
C GLY A 228 31.88 9.44 -31.55
N GLY A 229 32.75 9.51 -32.56
CA GLY A 229 34.02 10.27 -32.52
C GLY A 229 35.21 9.50 -33.13
N SER A 230 36.29 10.20 -33.49
CA SER A 230 37.53 9.62 -34.08
C SER A 230 38.39 8.79 -33.11
N GLY A 231 37.91 8.59 -31.88
CA GLY A 231 38.64 7.91 -30.82
C GLY A 231 38.42 6.40 -30.82
N SER A 232 39.16 5.66 -31.65
CA SER A 232 39.45 4.27 -31.35
C SER A 232 40.05 4.17 -29.93
N ALA A 233 39.91 3.01 -29.28
CA ALA A 233 40.76 2.70 -28.14
C ALA A 233 42.26 2.83 -28.56
N PRO A 234 43.21 3.03 -27.62
CA PRO A 234 44.63 3.17 -27.96
C PRO A 234 45.18 2.01 -28.81
N ASP A 235 44.50 0.86 -28.79
CA ASP A 235 44.79 -0.35 -29.57
C ASP A 235 44.02 -0.43 -30.92
N GLY A 236 43.38 0.66 -31.37
CA GLY A 236 42.70 0.76 -32.67
C GLY A 236 41.26 0.21 -32.70
N ARG A 237 40.77 -0.37 -31.61
CA ARG A 237 39.42 -0.99 -31.55
C ARG A 237 38.29 0.04 -31.43
N PRO A 238 37.08 -0.27 -31.94
CA PRO A 238 35.90 0.56 -31.70
C PRO A 238 35.57 0.59 -30.20
N ARG A 239 35.11 1.73 -29.70
CA ARG A 239 34.63 1.87 -28.33
C ARG A 239 33.12 1.64 -28.27
N ILE A 240 32.67 0.97 -27.22
CA ILE A 240 31.25 0.77 -26.95
C ILE A 240 30.72 1.98 -26.18
N ALA A 241 29.70 2.66 -26.71
CA ALA A 241 28.93 3.68 -25.97
C ALA A 241 27.90 3.03 -25.05
N ALA A 242 27.22 1.98 -25.53
CA ALA A 242 26.27 1.23 -24.74
C ALA A 242 26.15 -0.20 -25.25
N VAL A 243 25.88 -1.12 -24.35
CA VAL A 243 25.43 -2.49 -24.66
C VAL A 243 23.91 -2.51 -24.67
N LEU A 244 23.35 -3.20 -25.66
CA LEU A 244 21.92 -3.38 -25.87
C LEU A 244 21.49 -4.68 -25.20
N LEU A 245 20.48 -4.59 -24.34
CA LEU A 245 20.02 -5.67 -23.48
C LEU A 245 18.72 -6.25 -24.03
N ALA A 246 18.59 -7.57 -24.00
CA ALA A 246 17.35 -8.26 -24.32
C ALA A 246 17.01 -9.34 -23.28
N LEU A 247 15.74 -9.74 -23.24
CA LEU A 247 15.28 -10.92 -22.53
C LEU A 247 14.79 -11.97 -23.52
N PRO A 248 14.92 -13.27 -23.21
CA PRO A 248 14.27 -14.31 -24.00
C PRO A 248 12.75 -14.13 -23.96
N GLY A 249 12.09 -14.50 -25.06
CA GLY A 249 10.64 -14.44 -25.21
C GLY A 249 10.15 -15.48 -26.22
N PRO A 250 8.84 -15.80 -26.24
CA PRO A 250 8.30 -16.86 -27.09
C PRO A 250 8.54 -16.64 -28.58
N ASP A 251 8.50 -15.38 -29.04
CA ASP A 251 8.76 -15.01 -30.44
C ASP A 251 10.18 -14.44 -30.63
N GLY A 252 11.12 -14.87 -29.78
CA GLY A 252 12.51 -14.43 -29.80
C GLY A 252 12.81 -13.25 -28.86
N PRO A 253 14.09 -12.82 -28.82
CA PRO A 253 14.59 -11.85 -27.86
C PRO A 253 13.84 -10.51 -27.93
N GLN A 254 13.46 -9.97 -26.78
CA GLN A 254 12.80 -8.67 -26.66
C GLN A 254 13.77 -7.65 -26.07
N TYR A 255 13.91 -6.49 -26.72
CA TYR A 255 14.75 -5.40 -26.24
C TYR A 255 14.25 -4.89 -24.87
N VAL A 256 15.14 -4.71 -23.90
CA VAL A 256 14.79 -4.21 -22.57
C VAL A 256 15.60 -2.99 -22.14
N GLY A 257 16.36 -2.40 -23.05
CA GLY A 257 17.08 -1.16 -22.81
C GLY A 257 18.57 -1.29 -23.09
N ARG A 258 19.33 -0.30 -22.64
CA ARG A 258 20.77 -0.22 -22.87
C ARG A 258 21.50 0.19 -21.60
N VAL A 259 22.77 -0.21 -21.49
CA VAL A 259 23.61 0.09 -20.33
C VAL A 259 25.02 0.44 -20.78
N GLY A 260 25.67 1.37 -20.07
CA GLY A 260 27.07 1.67 -20.30
C GLY A 260 27.97 0.58 -19.73
N ILE A 261 29.05 0.27 -20.42
CA ILE A 261 30.13 -0.59 -19.92
C ILE A 261 31.42 0.22 -19.90
N GLY A 262 32.30 -0.03 -18.94
CA GLY A 262 33.57 0.68 -18.86
C GLY A 262 34.48 0.36 -20.04
N ALA A 263 35.17 1.36 -20.60
CA ALA A 263 36.07 1.15 -21.74
C ALA A 263 37.30 0.27 -21.42
N ALA A 264 37.68 0.15 -20.14
CA ALA A 264 38.75 -0.71 -19.66
C ALA A 264 38.27 -2.11 -19.22
N ASP A 265 36.97 -2.38 -19.36
CA ASP A 265 36.36 -3.62 -18.90
C ASP A 265 36.76 -4.80 -19.80
N ALA A 266 37.12 -5.94 -19.20
CA ALA A 266 37.44 -7.14 -19.95
C ALA A 266 36.25 -7.63 -20.78
N ASP A 267 35.03 -7.39 -20.26
CA ASP A 267 33.78 -7.72 -20.91
C ASP A 267 33.58 -6.99 -22.24
N ALA A 268 34.02 -5.74 -22.33
CA ALA A 268 33.90 -4.94 -23.55
C ALA A 268 34.58 -5.63 -24.74
N ARG A 269 35.73 -6.27 -24.49
CA ARG A 269 36.46 -7.01 -25.52
C ARG A 269 35.69 -8.24 -25.98
N THR A 270 35.11 -8.98 -25.05
CA THR A 270 34.29 -10.16 -25.35
C THR A 270 33.07 -9.78 -26.19
N VAL A 271 32.39 -8.68 -25.83
CA VAL A 271 31.26 -8.15 -26.61
C VAL A 271 31.68 -7.75 -28.03
N LEU A 272 32.82 -7.10 -28.19
CA LEU A 272 33.34 -6.71 -29.51
C LEU A 272 33.78 -7.89 -30.39
N GLN A 273 34.11 -9.04 -29.77
CA GLN A 273 34.55 -10.26 -30.47
C GLN A 273 33.40 -11.24 -30.75
N ALA A 274 32.21 -10.97 -30.24
CA ALA A 274 31.04 -11.82 -30.42
C ALA A 274 30.59 -11.83 -31.89
N THR A 275 29.99 -12.95 -32.29
CA THR A 275 29.42 -13.13 -33.63
C THR A 275 28.29 -12.14 -33.86
N THR A 276 28.35 -11.43 -34.99
CA THR A 276 27.33 -10.44 -35.37
C THR A 276 26.12 -11.13 -35.98
N SER A 277 24.95 -10.51 -35.79
CA SER A 277 23.70 -10.88 -36.46
C SER A 277 23.19 -9.71 -37.31
N ASP A 278 22.32 -10.01 -38.28
CA ASP A 278 21.55 -8.99 -39.01
C ASP A 278 20.14 -8.82 -38.42
N VAL A 279 19.75 -9.67 -37.46
CA VAL A 279 18.41 -9.70 -36.89
C VAL A 279 18.38 -8.95 -35.55
N PRO A 280 17.69 -7.80 -35.45
CA PRO A 280 17.52 -7.12 -34.18
C PRO A 280 16.55 -7.87 -33.26
N PRO A 281 16.65 -7.69 -31.93
CA PRO A 281 15.57 -8.04 -31.02
C PRO A 281 14.26 -7.34 -31.39
N ARG A 282 13.15 -7.88 -30.87
CA ARG A 282 11.84 -7.23 -30.97
C ARG A 282 11.80 -5.94 -30.14
N ASP A 283 10.88 -5.05 -30.51
CA ASP A 283 10.61 -3.78 -29.84
C ASP A 283 11.82 -2.85 -29.72
N VAL A 284 12.77 -2.89 -30.65
CA VAL A 284 13.88 -1.92 -30.66
C VAL A 284 13.36 -0.59 -31.23
N PRO A 285 13.56 0.56 -30.55
CA PRO A 285 13.27 1.88 -31.13
C PRO A 285 14.17 2.19 -32.34
N ASP A 286 13.63 2.80 -33.40
CA ASP A 286 14.35 3.08 -34.65
C ASP A 286 15.69 3.81 -34.44
N GLY A 287 15.71 4.85 -33.61
CA GLY A 287 16.94 5.61 -33.33
C GLY A 287 18.04 4.80 -32.63
N VAL A 288 17.68 3.70 -31.96
CA VAL A 288 18.66 2.74 -31.43
C VAL A 288 19.09 1.77 -32.53
N ALA A 289 18.14 1.26 -33.32
CA ALA A 289 18.41 0.27 -34.35
C ALA A 289 19.37 0.77 -35.44
N GLU A 290 19.22 2.03 -35.85
CA GLU A 290 20.06 2.69 -36.87
C GLU A 290 21.56 2.65 -36.53
N HIS A 291 21.89 2.75 -35.24
CA HIS A 291 23.28 2.87 -34.77
C HIS A 291 23.82 1.59 -34.14
N ALA A 292 23.02 0.52 -34.12
CA ALA A 292 23.37 -0.72 -33.44
C ALA A 292 24.30 -1.60 -34.29
N ARG A 293 25.07 -2.43 -33.58
CA ARG A 293 25.71 -3.64 -34.09
C ARG A 293 25.07 -4.80 -33.33
N TRP A 294 24.31 -5.63 -34.04
CA TRP A 294 23.59 -6.75 -33.45
C TRP A 294 24.48 -7.96 -33.32
N LEU A 295 24.23 -8.75 -32.28
CA LEU A 295 24.97 -9.96 -31.96
C LEU A 295 24.03 -11.16 -31.98
N GLU A 296 24.57 -12.31 -32.36
CA GLU A 296 23.87 -13.58 -32.20
C GLU A 296 23.59 -13.84 -30.70
N PRO A 297 22.39 -14.36 -30.33
CA PRO A 297 22.08 -14.68 -28.94
C PRO A 297 23.06 -15.73 -28.37
N GLY A 298 23.74 -15.40 -27.28
CA GLY A 298 24.66 -16.33 -26.62
C GLY A 298 25.49 -15.72 -25.50
N LEU A 299 25.72 -14.40 -25.54
CA LEU A 299 26.32 -13.68 -24.43
C LEU A 299 25.25 -13.29 -23.40
N VAL A 300 25.56 -13.55 -22.14
CA VAL A 300 24.70 -13.26 -20.99
C VAL A 300 25.43 -12.34 -20.05
N ALA A 301 24.72 -11.36 -19.52
CA ALA A 301 25.24 -10.42 -18.55
C ALA A 301 24.35 -10.32 -17.33
N ALA A 302 24.97 -10.09 -16.17
CA ALA A 302 24.28 -9.66 -14.97
C ALA A 302 24.14 -8.13 -15.00
N VAL A 303 22.93 -7.66 -14.74
CA VAL A 303 22.62 -6.23 -14.57
C VAL A 303 21.84 -6.01 -13.29
N GLU A 304 22.05 -4.88 -12.65
CA GLU A 304 21.18 -4.38 -11.60
C GLU A 304 20.29 -3.25 -12.12
N HIS A 305 19.01 -3.25 -11.78
CA HIS A 305 18.05 -2.25 -12.22
C HIS A 305 17.03 -1.90 -11.12
N ARG A 306 16.28 -0.81 -11.30
CA ARG A 306 15.27 -0.30 -10.34
C ARG A 306 13.83 -0.64 -10.75
N GLY A 307 13.61 -1.83 -11.29
CA GLY A 307 12.31 -2.24 -11.85
C GLY A 307 12.16 -1.92 -13.35
N ARG A 308 10.92 -1.78 -13.82
CA ARG A 308 10.58 -1.50 -15.22
C ARG A 308 10.00 -0.10 -15.40
N THR A 309 10.23 0.48 -16.57
CA THR A 309 9.57 1.69 -17.05
C THR A 309 8.19 1.36 -17.62
N ALA A 310 7.35 2.37 -17.84
CA ALA A 310 6.04 2.19 -18.50
C ALA A 310 6.15 1.57 -19.90
N ALA A 311 7.27 1.80 -20.60
CA ALA A 311 7.57 1.21 -21.90
C ALA A 311 8.19 -0.20 -21.80
N GLY A 312 8.11 -0.86 -20.64
CA GLY A 312 8.61 -2.22 -20.40
C GLY A 312 10.14 -2.34 -20.28
N ARG A 313 10.92 -1.26 -20.40
CA ARG A 313 12.39 -1.30 -20.30
C ARG A 313 12.88 -1.39 -18.86
N LEU A 314 14.09 -1.91 -18.63
CA LEU A 314 14.75 -1.85 -17.33
C LEU A 314 15.01 -0.39 -16.95
N ALA A 315 14.57 0.00 -15.75
CA ALA A 315 14.78 1.34 -15.22
C ALA A 315 16.18 1.48 -14.60
N LEU A 316 16.96 2.44 -15.09
CA LEU A 316 18.32 2.75 -14.60
C LEU A 316 19.22 1.51 -14.44
N PRO A 317 19.42 0.70 -15.51
CA PRO A 317 20.25 -0.49 -15.44
C PRO A 317 21.73 -0.13 -15.21
N SER A 318 22.44 -1.00 -14.52
CA SER A 318 23.87 -0.91 -14.24
C SER A 318 24.54 -2.26 -14.48
N TRP A 319 25.66 -2.25 -15.22
CA TRP A 319 26.40 -3.46 -15.59
C TRP A 319 27.08 -4.09 -14.37
N ARG A 320 26.93 -5.40 -14.20
CA ARG A 320 27.61 -6.17 -13.15
C ARG A 320 28.61 -7.20 -13.67
N GLY A 321 28.59 -7.49 -14.97
CA GLY A 321 29.56 -8.38 -15.60
C GLY A 321 28.92 -9.35 -16.58
N LEU A 322 29.72 -9.96 -17.47
CA LEU A 322 29.30 -11.17 -18.19
C LEU A 322 29.16 -12.35 -17.23
N VAL A 323 28.19 -13.23 -17.53
CA VAL A 323 27.92 -14.45 -16.77
C VAL A 323 28.40 -15.66 -17.56
N PRO A 324 29.36 -16.46 -17.04
CA PRO A 324 29.80 -17.69 -17.68
C PRO A 324 28.64 -18.68 -17.87
N ALA A 325 28.69 -19.49 -18.95
CA ALA A 325 27.61 -20.43 -19.27
C ALA A 325 27.23 -21.39 -18.13
N GLY A 326 28.19 -21.79 -17.28
CA GLY A 326 27.94 -22.66 -16.13
C GLY A 326 27.36 -21.97 -14.90
N GLU A 327 27.25 -20.63 -14.91
CA GLU A 327 26.73 -19.79 -13.81
C GLU A 327 25.43 -19.07 -14.20
N GLN A 328 24.88 -19.41 -15.36
CA GLN A 328 23.61 -18.86 -15.84
C GLN A 328 22.45 -19.44 -15.04
N ASP A 329 21.54 -18.57 -14.64
CA ASP A 329 20.41 -18.90 -13.77
C ASP A 329 19.12 -18.53 -14.51
N GLU A 330 18.35 -19.55 -14.90
CA GLU A 330 17.08 -19.42 -15.62
C GLU A 330 16.07 -18.56 -14.85
N ASP A 331 16.08 -18.61 -13.52
CA ASP A 331 15.18 -17.80 -12.69
C ASP A 331 15.52 -16.30 -12.76
N LEU A 332 16.78 -15.97 -13.05
CA LEU A 332 17.23 -14.60 -13.26
C LEU A 332 16.99 -14.10 -14.70
N PHE A 333 16.68 -14.99 -15.66
CA PHE A 333 16.14 -14.61 -16.96
C PHE A 333 14.63 -14.44 -16.92
N ALA A 334 13.94 -15.40 -16.31
CA ALA A 334 12.50 -15.44 -16.21
C ALA A 334 11.96 -14.23 -15.44
N GLU A 335 10.76 -13.78 -15.80
CA GLU A 335 9.96 -13.01 -14.84
C GLU A 335 9.54 -14.02 -13.79
N SER A 336 9.92 -13.82 -12.52
CA SER A 336 9.29 -14.58 -11.45
C SER A 336 7.79 -14.34 -11.54
N ALA A 337 7.09 -15.29 -12.15
CA ALA A 337 5.64 -15.34 -12.25
C ALA A 337 5.00 -15.76 -10.92
N ALA A 338 5.65 -15.45 -9.79
CA ALA A 338 5.16 -15.75 -8.45
C ALA A 338 3.93 -14.89 -8.06
N THR A 339 3.34 -14.15 -8.98
CA THR A 339 2.08 -13.43 -8.77
C THR A 339 0.94 -13.89 -9.69
N ALA A 340 1.16 -14.87 -10.59
CA ALA A 340 0.14 -15.31 -11.55
C ALA A 340 -0.28 -16.79 -11.45
N ALA A 341 0.38 -17.60 -10.60
CA ALA A 341 0.16 -19.05 -10.54
C ALA A 341 -0.45 -19.55 -9.22
N VAL A 342 -1.35 -18.78 -8.61
CA VAL A 342 -2.31 -19.32 -7.64
C VAL A 342 -3.69 -18.95 -8.15
N ASP A 343 -4.21 -19.77 -9.07
CA ASP A 343 -5.61 -20.17 -9.17
C ASP A 343 -5.94 -20.60 -10.61
N THR A 344 -5.69 -21.88 -10.91
CA THR A 344 -6.51 -22.61 -11.89
C THR A 344 -6.81 -23.98 -11.33
N GLY A 345 -7.56 -24.01 -10.23
CA GLY A 345 -8.28 -25.21 -9.78
C GLY A 345 -9.55 -25.42 -10.62
N ALA A 346 -9.42 -25.57 -11.94
CA ALA A 346 -10.54 -25.96 -12.78
C ALA A 346 -10.76 -27.47 -12.63
N THR A 347 -11.73 -27.82 -11.79
CA THR A 347 -12.30 -29.17 -11.66
C THR A 347 -12.68 -29.72 -13.04
N ALA A 348 -12.13 -30.89 -13.35
CA ALA A 348 -12.51 -31.70 -14.49
C ALA A 348 -13.99 -32.09 -14.39
N GLY A 349 -14.81 -31.52 -15.27
CA GLY A 349 -16.21 -31.88 -15.50
C GLY A 349 -16.37 -32.39 -16.92
N THR A 350 -16.54 -33.69 -17.04
CA THR A 350 -16.77 -34.49 -18.25
C THR A 350 -18.04 -34.04 -18.99
N ALA A 351 -17.94 -33.70 -20.28
CA ALA A 351 -19.06 -33.85 -21.22
C ALA A 351 -18.53 -33.94 -22.67
N ALA A 352 -18.93 -35.00 -23.34
CA ALA A 352 -18.50 -35.38 -24.68
C ALA A 352 -19.47 -34.89 -25.77
N THR A 353 -18.91 -34.72 -26.97
CA THR A 353 -19.46 -34.98 -28.33
C THR A 353 -20.37 -33.98 -29.07
N ALA A 354 -20.02 -33.91 -30.37
CA ALA A 354 -20.75 -33.47 -31.59
C ALA A 354 -20.78 -31.94 -31.86
N GLY A 355 -20.43 -31.42 -33.04
CA GLY A 355 -20.06 -32.01 -34.33
C GLY A 355 -19.90 -30.90 -35.39
N ALA A 356 -19.02 -31.16 -36.37
CA ALA A 356 -18.89 -30.64 -37.74
C ALA A 356 -19.49 -29.27 -38.18
N ALA A 357 -18.67 -28.42 -38.82
CA ALA A 357 -18.66 -28.21 -40.29
C ALA A 357 -18.23 -26.79 -40.72
N THR A 358 -17.09 -26.74 -41.41
CA THR A 358 -16.83 -26.18 -42.76
C THR A 358 -17.30 -24.78 -43.18
N THR A 359 -16.41 -24.14 -43.97
CA THR A 359 -16.54 -23.00 -44.91
C THR A 359 -16.32 -21.61 -44.29
N GLY A 360 -15.58 -20.69 -44.91
CA GLY A 360 -15.01 -20.65 -46.25
C GLY A 360 -14.01 -19.49 -46.43
N THR A 361 -13.33 -19.62 -47.55
CA THR A 361 -12.14 -18.94 -48.06
C THR A 361 -12.37 -17.51 -48.60
N SER A 362 -11.28 -16.72 -48.57
CA SER A 362 -10.90 -15.59 -49.46
C SER A 362 -11.54 -14.21 -49.30
N ALA A 363 -10.69 -13.18 -49.13
CA ALA A 363 -10.20 -12.40 -50.29
C ALA A 363 -9.12 -11.35 -49.90
N THR A 364 -7.99 -11.44 -50.59
CA THR A 364 -7.00 -10.40 -50.96
C THR A 364 -7.73 -9.19 -51.58
N THR A 365 -7.33 -7.91 -51.50
CA THR A 365 -6.14 -7.29 -52.13
C THR A 365 -6.16 -5.76 -51.91
N ALA A 366 -4.96 -5.18 -51.86
CA ALA A 366 -4.53 -3.89 -52.42
C ALA A 366 -4.97 -2.58 -51.73
N THR A 367 -4.25 -1.45 -51.76
CA THR A 367 -2.87 -1.00 -52.06
C THR A 367 -2.98 0.54 -52.03
N THR A 368 -2.13 1.26 -51.31
CA THR A 368 -1.65 2.65 -51.59
C THR A 368 -0.70 3.01 -50.43
N GLY A 369 0.60 3.28 -50.61
CA GLY A 369 1.25 4.24 -51.51
C GLY A 369 1.52 5.53 -50.70
N THR A 370 2.51 5.55 -49.80
CA THR A 370 3.88 6.14 -49.95
C THR A 370 3.92 7.66 -50.07
N SER A 371 4.70 8.32 -49.18
CA SER A 371 5.66 9.46 -49.37
C SER A 371 5.91 10.07 -47.98
N ALA A 372 7.02 9.88 -47.25
CA ALA A 372 8.45 10.16 -47.48
C ALA A 372 8.79 11.67 -47.57
N GLU A 373 9.49 12.20 -46.54
CA GLU A 373 10.57 13.21 -46.58
C GLU A 373 11.11 13.43 -45.13
N THR A 374 12.25 12.85 -44.70
CA THR A 374 13.68 13.30 -44.71
C THR A 374 14.11 14.47 -43.80
N GLY A 375 15.19 14.21 -43.02
CA GLY A 375 16.16 15.18 -42.43
C GLY A 375 16.04 15.34 -40.90
N THR A 376 16.77 14.64 -40.02
CA THR A 376 18.23 14.52 -39.73
C THR A 376 18.86 15.71 -38.99
N SER A 377 19.67 15.37 -37.96
CA SER A 377 20.69 16.14 -37.19
C SER A 377 20.21 16.57 -35.78
N ALA A 378 20.50 15.87 -34.67
CA ALA A 378 21.77 15.56 -34.00
C ALA A 378 22.51 16.79 -33.44
N GLU A 379 22.55 16.92 -32.10
CA GLU A 379 23.77 17.28 -31.38
C GLU A 379 23.71 16.95 -29.87
N THR A 380 24.84 16.43 -29.41
CA THR A 380 25.26 16.05 -28.07
C THR A 380 25.57 17.24 -27.16
N GLY A 381 25.47 17.07 -25.83
CA GLY A 381 26.05 18.03 -24.89
C GLY A 381 25.88 17.69 -23.41
N THR A 382 26.85 17.00 -22.85
CA THR A 382 27.14 16.88 -21.41
C THR A 382 27.35 18.25 -20.78
N SER A 383 26.91 18.48 -19.54
CA SER A 383 27.72 18.97 -18.40
C SER A 383 26.87 19.49 -17.24
N ALA A 384 27.36 19.21 -16.03
CA ALA A 384 26.93 19.80 -14.77
C ALA A 384 27.24 21.30 -14.73
N GLU A 385 26.46 22.09 -13.97
CA GLU A 385 27.00 23.01 -12.96
C GLU A 385 25.89 23.73 -12.16
N THR A 386 26.34 24.16 -10.99
CA THR A 386 25.82 24.98 -9.90
C THR A 386 25.33 26.40 -10.22
N GLY A 387 24.56 27.00 -9.29
CA GLY A 387 24.28 28.44 -9.13
C GLY A 387 22.78 28.69 -8.86
N THR A 388 22.30 29.06 -7.67
CA THR A 388 22.46 30.29 -6.85
C THR A 388 21.89 31.56 -7.49
N SER A 389 20.71 31.95 -6.99
CA SER A 389 20.18 33.29 -6.64
C SER A 389 19.97 34.43 -7.65
N ALA A 390 18.79 35.07 -7.47
CA ALA A 390 18.39 36.48 -7.65
C ALA A 390 17.24 36.63 -8.67
N GLU A 391 16.00 36.89 -8.25
CA GLU A 391 15.42 38.18 -7.80
C GLU A 391 15.28 39.20 -8.95
N THR A 392 14.05 39.36 -9.44
CA THR A 392 13.50 40.63 -9.96
C THR A 392 11.99 40.57 -9.88
N GLY A 393 11.40 41.51 -9.15
CA GLY A 393 9.97 41.76 -9.13
C GLY A 393 9.51 42.58 -10.34
N ALA A 394 8.23 42.47 -10.66
CA ALA A 394 7.48 43.51 -11.36
C ALA A 394 6.00 43.39 -10.99
N THR A 395 5.52 44.45 -10.35
CA THR A 395 4.14 44.81 -10.06
C THR A 395 3.36 45.13 -11.34
N ALA A 396 2.07 44.78 -11.41
CA ALA A 396 1.09 45.54 -12.17
C ALA A 396 -0.33 45.33 -11.62
N GLU A 397 -0.94 46.44 -11.24
CA GLU A 397 -2.28 46.61 -10.69
C GLU A 397 -3.39 46.53 -11.76
N THR A 398 -4.57 46.14 -11.26
CA THR A 398 -5.95 46.57 -11.58
C THR A 398 -6.32 47.07 -12.98
N GLY A 399 -7.40 46.48 -13.52
CA GLY A 399 -8.21 47.05 -14.59
C GLY A 399 -9.60 46.41 -14.64
N GLU A 400 -10.53 47.00 -13.90
CA GLU A 400 -11.97 46.74 -13.92
C GLU A 400 -12.58 47.33 -15.20
N PHE A 401 -13.38 46.56 -15.94
CA PHE A 401 -14.29 47.14 -16.94
C PHE A 401 -15.57 46.30 -17.11
N THR A 402 -16.67 46.98 -16.84
CA THR A 402 -18.07 46.57 -16.98
C THR A 402 -18.50 46.44 -18.44
N GLY A 403 -19.40 45.50 -18.75
CA GLY A 403 -20.05 45.44 -20.05
C GLY A 403 -21.26 44.51 -20.03
N THR A 404 -22.43 45.09 -19.76
CA THR A 404 -23.77 44.51 -19.89
C THR A 404 -24.12 44.19 -21.36
N GLY A 405 -24.81 43.08 -21.60
CA GLY A 405 -25.33 42.71 -22.91
C GLY A 405 -26.36 41.59 -22.82
N GLU A 406 -27.60 42.00 -22.57
CA GLU A 406 -28.84 41.23 -22.54
C GLU A 406 -29.29 40.87 -23.97
N PHE A 407 -29.74 39.64 -24.24
CA PHE A 407 -30.78 39.36 -25.25
C PHE A 407 -31.48 38.00 -24.98
N ALA A 408 -32.81 38.09 -24.89
CA ALA A 408 -33.82 37.03 -24.94
C ALA A 408 -33.63 36.08 -26.15
N GLY A 409 -34.10 34.84 -26.20
CA GLY A 409 -35.20 34.16 -25.53
C GLY A 409 -36.04 33.48 -26.62
N THR A 410 -36.21 32.16 -26.56
CA THR A 410 -37.26 31.47 -27.34
C THR A 410 -37.69 30.19 -26.63
N ALA A 411 -38.98 30.14 -26.33
CA ALA A 411 -39.68 29.03 -25.70
C ALA A 411 -40.33 28.11 -26.74
N ALA A 412 -40.38 26.81 -26.45
CA ALA A 412 -41.35 25.79 -26.88
C ALA A 412 -40.90 24.45 -26.28
N SER A 413 -41.72 23.51 -25.81
CA SER A 413 -43.16 23.37 -25.62
C SER A 413 -43.34 22.21 -24.62
N ALA A 414 -44.29 22.33 -23.72
CA ALA A 414 -44.64 21.30 -22.74
C ALA A 414 -45.55 20.24 -23.38
N THR A 415 -45.36 18.97 -23.01
CA THR A 415 -46.40 17.94 -23.17
C THR A 415 -46.40 17.07 -21.92
N ALA A 416 -47.56 17.01 -21.27
CA ALA A 416 -47.79 16.31 -20.02
C ALA A 416 -48.18 14.84 -20.25
N ALA A 417 -47.68 13.94 -19.40
CA ALA A 417 -48.31 12.65 -19.11
C ALA A 417 -47.97 12.17 -17.68
N SER A 418 -49.06 11.83 -16.97
CA SER A 418 -49.35 11.30 -15.62
C SER A 418 -48.37 10.37 -14.85
N PRO A 419 -48.63 10.13 -13.53
CA PRO A 419 -47.62 9.92 -12.50
C PRO A 419 -47.27 8.45 -12.26
N ALA A 420 -46.00 8.17 -11.96
CA ALA A 420 -45.53 6.88 -11.49
C ALA A 420 -44.78 7.05 -10.16
N THR A 421 -45.41 6.50 -9.13
CA THR A 421 -44.93 5.96 -7.86
C THR A 421 -43.55 6.39 -7.36
N ASP A 422 -43.59 7.21 -6.31
CA ASP A 422 -42.50 7.56 -5.40
C ASP A 422 -41.86 6.29 -4.81
N THR A 423 -40.61 6.00 -5.19
CA THR A 423 -39.75 5.03 -4.51
C THR A 423 -38.43 5.74 -4.24
N ALA A 424 -38.17 6.04 -2.96
CA ALA A 424 -36.94 6.69 -2.51
C ALA A 424 -35.71 5.92 -3.04
N PRO A 425 -34.67 6.61 -3.56
CA PRO A 425 -33.45 5.95 -3.97
C PRO A 425 -32.77 5.34 -2.74
N ALA A 426 -32.45 4.04 -2.83
CA ALA A 426 -31.65 3.34 -1.84
C ALA A 426 -30.30 4.06 -1.65
N PRO A 427 -29.74 4.09 -0.42
CA PRO A 427 -28.45 4.72 -0.16
C PRO A 427 -27.37 4.11 -1.07
N PRO A 428 -26.40 4.91 -1.55
CA PRO A 428 -25.33 4.41 -2.40
C PRO A 428 -24.57 3.32 -1.65
N GLN A 429 -24.57 2.10 -2.21
CA GLN A 429 -23.71 1.03 -1.74
C GLN A 429 -22.26 1.44 -2.02
N GLU A 430 -21.51 1.76 -0.97
CA GLU A 430 -20.07 1.95 -1.05
C GLU A 430 -19.44 0.70 -1.65
N ARG A 431 -18.91 0.82 -2.87
CA ARG A 431 -18.10 -0.24 -3.46
C ARG A 431 -16.79 -0.31 -2.65
N PRO A 432 -16.42 -1.49 -2.11
CA PRO A 432 -15.14 -1.66 -1.45
C PRO A 432 -14.02 -1.29 -2.43
N GLY A 433 -13.09 -0.41 -1.99
CA GLY A 433 -11.99 0.08 -2.83
C GLY A 433 -11.03 -1.04 -3.31
N PRO A 434 -10.10 -0.75 -4.23
CA PRO A 434 -9.26 -1.74 -4.92
C PRO A 434 -8.20 -2.44 -4.05
N TRP A 435 -8.24 -2.24 -2.73
CA TRP A 435 -7.54 -3.10 -1.78
C TRP A 435 -8.18 -4.50 -1.72
N HIS A 436 -9.40 -4.66 -2.24
CA HIS A 436 -10.19 -5.88 -2.12
C HIS A 436 -10.18 -6.70 -3.42
N GLY A 437 -9.11 -7.48 -3.61
CA GLY A 437 -9.10 -8.57 -4.60
C GLY A 437 -10.02 -9.74 -4.16
N PRO A 438 -10.54 -10.58 -5.10
CA PRO A 438 -11.59 -11.57 -4.82
C PRO A 438 -11.22 -12.70 -3.85
N LEU A 439 -9.94 -12.83 -3.49
CA LEU A 439 -9.45 -13.87 -2.56
C LEU A 439 -9.28 -13.36 -1.10
N SER A 440 -9.77 -12.15 -0.80
CA SER A 440 -9.71 -11.53 0.54
C SER A 440 -11.03 -11.65 1.32
N ARG A 441 -12.03 -12.35 0.77
CA ARG A 441 -13.33 -12.46 1.43
C ARG A 441 -13.22 -13.53 2.51
N ARG A 442 -13.09 -13.09 3.77
CA ARG A 442 -13.90 -13.54 4.93
C ARG A 442 -13.39 -12.93 6.25
N LEU A 443 -12.09 -12.70 6.40
CA LEU A 443 -11.53 -11.80 7.42
C LEU A 443 -11.13 -10.48 6.76
N GLU A 444 -11.43 -9.35 7.42
CA GLU A 444 -11.07 -8.06 6.85
C GLU A 444 -9.55 -7.91 6.78
N GLN A 445 -9.07 -7.53 5.60
CA GLN A 445 -7.63 -7.51 5.31
C GLN A 445 -6.85 -6.55 6.24
N HIS A 446 -7.46 -5.45 6.68
CA HIS A 446 -6.85 -4.57 7.66
C HIS A 446 -6.72 -5.24 9.04
N PHE A 447 -7.70 -6.04 9.45
CA PHE A 447 -7.64 -6.80 10.68
C PHE A 447 -6.52 -7.83 10.63
N VAL A 448 -6.36 -8.52 9.50
CA VAL A 448 -5.24 -9.45 9.26
C VAL A 448 -3.90 -8.74 9.43
N TYR A 449 -3.69 -7.62 8.73
CA TYR A 449 -2.41 -6.89 8.82
C TYR A 449 -2.16 -6.32 10.21
N ASN A 450 -3.17 -5.75 10.86
CA ASN A 450 -3.05 -5.22 12.23
C ASN A 450 -2.69 -6.33 13.22
N THR A 451 -3.31 -7.51 13.08
CA THR A 451 -3.02 -8.68 13.91
C THR A 451 -1.58 -9.14 13.72
N LEU A 452 -1.14 -9.30 12.47
CA LEU A 452 0.23 -9.71 12.15
C LEU A 452 1.26 -8.69 12.62
N ASN A 453 0.99 -7.38 12.48
CA ASN A 453 1.86 -6.32 12.99
C ASN A 453 1.97 -6.38 14.53
N THR A 454 0.85 -6.62 15.21
CA THR A 454 0.82 -6.77 16.68
C THR A 454 1.62 -8.00 17.11
N ILE A 455 1.43 -9.14 16.45
CA ILE A 455 2.22 -10.36 16.69
C ILE A 455 3.71 -10.07 16.48
N ALA A 456 4.08 -9.47 15.35
CA ALA A 456 5.47 -9.16 15.02
C ALA A 456 6.13 -8.24 16.07
N SER A 457 5.40 -7.25 16.58
CA SER A 457 5.85 -6.39 17.67
C SER A 457 6.10 -7.16 18.98
N LEU A 458 5.22 -8.12 19.29
CA LEU A 458 5.28 -8.91 20.53
C LEU A 458 6.33 -10.01 20.50
N VAL A 459 6.73 -10.54 19.34
CA VAL A 459 7.71 -11.64 19.22
C VAL A 459 8.99 -11.37 20.02
N ARG A 460 9.42 -10.10 20.12
CA ARG A 460 10.61 -9.71 20.88
C ARG A 460 10.33 -9.27 22.32
N THR A 461 9.18 -8.66 22.58
CA THR A 461 8.87 -8.03 23.87
C THR A 461 8.11 -8.96 24.82
N ASP A 462 7.27 -9.83 24.28
CA ASP A 462 6.49 -10.85 24.98
C ASP A 462 6.25 -12.07 24.06
N PRO A 463 7.26 -12.94 23.86
CA PRO A 463 7.15 -14.11 22.99
C PRO A 463 6.01 -15.07 23.35
N PRO A 464 5.73 -15.36 24.65
CA PRO A 464 4.55 -16.14 25.04
C PRO A 464 3.25 -15.53 24.51
N ARG A 465 3.05 -14.22 24.67
CA ARG A 465 1.84 -13.54 24.19
C ARG A 465 1.75 -13.51 22.66
N ALA A 466 2.87 -13.32 21.98
CA ALA A 466 2.93 -13.39 20.52
C ALA A 466 2.50 -14.77 20.00
N ARG A 467 2.96 -15.85 20.67
CA ARG A 467 2.57 -17.23 20.33
C ARG A 467 1.08 -17.46 20.54
N GLU A 468 0.51 -17.00 21.65
CA GLU A 468 -0.94 -17.09 21.91
C GLU A 468 -1.75 -16.39 20.82
N LEU A 469 -1.34 -15.17 20.42
CA LEU A 469 -2.01 -14.44 19.35
C LEU A 469 -1.86 -15.12 17.99
N LEU A 470 -0.70 -15.68 17.68
CA LEU A 470 -0.47 -16.41 16.43
C LEU A 470 -1.37 -17.65 16.34
N LEU A 471 -1.51 -18.39 17.44
CA LEU A 471 -2.43 -19.53 17.52
C LEU A 471 -3.88 -19.07 17.40
N GLY A 472 -4.29 -18.02 18.12
CA GLY A 472 -5.64 -17.47 18.00
C GLY A 472 -5.96 -16.94 16.60
N PHE A 473 -4.99 -16.34 15.91
CA PHE A 473 -5.15 -15.90 14.53
C PHE A 473 -5.27 -17.07 13.55
N ALA A 474 -4.51 -18.15 13.77
CA ALA A 474 -4.65 -19.38 13.00
C ALA A 474 -6.03 -20.04 13.22
N ASP A 475 -6.53 -20.06 14.45
CA ASP A 475 -7.86 -20.60 14.79
C ASP A 475 -8.97 -19.79 14.11
N LEU A 476 -8.86 -18.46 14.16
CA LEU A 476 -9.78 -17.56 13.48
C LEU A 476 -9.74 -17.72 11.94
N SER A 477 -8.55 -17.92 11.37
CA SER A 477 -8.38 -18.17 9.93
C SER A 477 -9.05 -19.48 9.51
N ARG A 478 -8.87 -20.56 10.28
CA ARG A 478 -9.54 -21.84 10.03
C ARG A 478 -11.06 -21.72 10.13
N ALA A 479 -11.58 -20.95 11.08
CA ALA A 479 -13.01 -20.69 11.18
C ALA A 479 -13.53 -19.96 9.94
N ALA A 480 -12.79 -18.97 9.45
CA ALA A 480 -13.12 -18.26 8.21
C ALA A 480 -13.11 -19.18 6.98
N ASP A 481 -12.16 -20.11 6.87
CA ASP A 481 -12.11 -21.05 5.74
C ASP A 481 -13.37 -21.95 5.66
N ARG A 482 -14.02 -22.22 6.80
CA ARG A 482 -15.24 -23.03 6.92
C ARG A 482 -16.55 -22.26 6.72
N ALA A 483 -16.49 -20.99 6.31
CA ALA A 483 -17.69 -20.14 6.16
C ALA A 483 -18.74 -20.65 5.15
N GLU A 484 -18.34 -21.52 4.21
CA GLU A 484 -19.23 -22.11 3.20
C GLU A 484 -19.86 -23.43 3.65
N GLU A 485 -19.51 -23.93 4.83
CA GLU A 485 -20.16 -25.12 5.39
C GLU A 485 -21.63 -24.81 5.74
N PRO A 486 -22.53 -25.79 5.64
CA PRO A 486 -23.95 -25.57 5.92
C PRO A 486 -24.20 -25.23 7.40
N ALA A 487 -23.39 -25.77 8.31
CA ALA A 487 -23.44 -25.51 9.74
C ALA A 487 -22.10 -25.88 10.41
N ILE A 488 -21.78 -25.24 11.53
CA ILE A 488 -20.63 -25.59 12.39
C ILE A 488 -21.12 -25.77 13.83
N ARG A 489 -20.29 -26.38 14.69
CA ARG A 489 -20.64 -26.53 16.10
C ARG A 489 -20.62 -25.17 16.82
N LEU A 490 -21.53 -24.99 17.78
CA LEU A 490 -21.62 -23.77 18.58
C LEU A 490 -20.33 -23.50 19.36
N ASP A 491 -19.68 -24.54 19.88
CA ASP A 491 -18.38 -24.37 20.55
C ASP A 491 -17.26 -23.92 19.62
N GLU A 492 -17.26 -24.36 18.36
CA GLU A 492 -16.32 -23.90 17.33
C GLU A 492 -16.56 -22.43 16.97
N GLU A 493 -17.82 -22.02 16.79
CA GLU A 493 -18.20 -20.61 16.55
C GLU A 493 -17.78 -19.71 17.71
N LEU A 494 -18.07 -20.11 18.96
CA LEU A 494 -17.69 -19.33 20.15
C LEU A 494 -16.19 -19.33 20.40
N ALA A 495 -15.47 -20.39 20.02
CA ALA A 495 -14.01 -20.38 20.04
C ALA A 495 -13.44 -19.33 19.07
N ALA A 496 -14.01 -19.21 17.86
CA ALA A 496 -13.63 -18.16 16.91
C ALA A 496 -13.93 -16.75 17.46
N VAL A 497 -15.09 -16.55 18.11
CA VAL A 497 -15.44 -15.30 18.79
C VAL A 497 -14.43 -14.94 19.89
N ARG A 498 -14.05 -15.90 20.73
CA ARG A 498 -13.06 -15.69 21.79
C ARG A 498 -11.68 -15.37 21.21
N ALA A 499 -11.26 -16.06 20.15
CA ALA A 499 -10.00 -15.79 19.47
C ALA A 499 -9.97 -14.37 18.88
N TYR A 500 -11.03 -13.95 18.21
CA TYR A 500 -11.18 -12.59 17.70
C TYR A 500 -11.10 -11.53 18.82
N LEU A 501 -11.89 -11.68 19.88
CA LEU A 501 -11.89 -10.74 21.02
C LEU A 501 -10.54 -10.72 21.75
N GLN A 502 -9.80 -11.83 21.79
CA GLN A 502 -8.46 -11.87 22.37
C GLN A 502 -7.43 -11.11 21.53
N ILE A 503 -7.53 -11.18 20.20
CA ILE A 503 -6.72 -10.37 19.29
C ILE A 503 -7.02 -8.88 19.49
N GLU A 504 -8.30 -8.49 19.44
CA GLU A 504 -8.72 -7.10 19.64
C GLU A 504 -8.35 -6.57 21.03
N ARG A 505 -8.46 -7.38 22.09
CA ARG A 505 -8.02 -7.01 23.44
C ARG A 505 -6.54 -6.67 23.51
N THR A 506 -5.72 -7.31 22.69
CA THR A 506 -4.28 -7.00 22.67
C THR A 506 -3.99 -5.69 21.96
N ARG A 507 -4.84 -5.29 21.01
CA ARG A 507 -4.81 -3.98 20.35
C ARG A 507 -5.35 -2.86 21.25
N PHE A 508 -6.56 -3.03 21.78
CA PHE A 508 -7.23 -2.03 22.61
C PHE A 508 -6.70 -1.98 24.05
N GLY A 509 -5.96 -3.00 24.50
CA GLY A 509 -5.42 -3.07 25.86
C GLY A 509 -6.54 -3.02 26.91
N ALA A 510 -6.35 -2.18 27.94
CA ALA A 510 -7.33 -2.03 29.04
C ALA A 510 -8.66 -1.39 28.62
N ARG A 511 -8.78 -0.91 27.38
CA ARG A 511 -9.99 -0.26 26.83
C ARG A 511 -11.05 -1.26 26.38
N LEU A 512 -10.70 -2.53 26.12
CA LEU A 512 -11.67 -3.55 25.74
C LEU A 512 -11.81 -4.60 26.85
N HIS A 513 -13.01 -4.69 27.42
CA HIS A 513 -13.42 -5.81 28.29
C HIS A 513 -14.28 -6.74 27.45
N ALA A 514 -14.06 -8.05 27.56
CA ALA A 514 -14.79 -9.01 26.74
C ALA A 514 -15.14 -10.24 27.57
N GLU A 515 -16.40 -10.64 27.51
CA GLU A 515 -16.94 -11.82 28.17
C GLU A 515 -17.83 -12.60 27.20
N VAL A 516 -17.65 -13.91 27.16
CA VAL A 516 -18.39 -14.82 26.28
C VAL A 516 -18.86 -15.99 27.13
N ASP A 517 -20.17 -16.21 27.17
CA ASP A 517 -20.76 -17.29 27.96
C ASP A 517 -20.20 -18.68 27.59
N ASP A 518 -20.23 -19.58 28.56
CA ASP A 518 -20.02 -21.01 28.33
C ASP A 518 -21.37 -21.65 27.95
N PRO A 519 -21.48 -22.29 26.77
CA PRO A 519 -22.69 -23.00 26.37
C PRO A 519 -23.25 -23.93 27.44
N ARG A 520 -22.37 -24.66 28.16
CA ARG A 520 -22.79 -25.60 29.20
C ARG A 520 -23.44 -24.89 30.39
N ALA A 521 -22.90 -23.74 30.77
CA ALA A 521 -23.45 -22.92 31.85
C ALA A 521 -24.82 -22.32 31.46
N ALA A 522 -25.03 -22.05 30.16
CA ALA A 522 -26.30 -21.59 29.61
C ALA A 522 -27.32 -22.71 29.33
N GLY A 523 -27.02 -23.97 29.67
CA GLY A 523 -27.90 -25.11 29.44
C GLY A 523 -27.99 -25.58 27.98
N LEU A 524 -27.01 -25.22 27.15
CA LEU A 524 -26.89 -25.63 25.76
C LEU A 524 -25.87 -26.76 25.59
N ASP A 525 -26.14 -27.69 24.67
CA ASP A 525 -25.13 -28.66 24.23
C ASP A 525 -24.09 -27.93 23.36
N PRO A 526 -22.79 -27.93 23.71
CA PRO A 526 -21.75 -27.31 22.90
C PRO A 526 -21.63 -27.88 21.48
N ALA A 527 -22.07 -29.12 21.26
CA ALA A 527 -22.00 -29.80 19.97
C ALA A 527 -23.17 -29.47 19.03
N VAL A 528 -24.16 -28.71 19.50
CA VAL A 528 -25.27 -28.23 18.66
C VAL A 528 -24.74 -27.37 17.52
N THR A 529 -25.40 -27.40 16.37
CA THR A 529 -24.90 -26.69 15.19
C THR A 529 -25.60 -25.35 14.96
N VAL A 530 -24.86 -24.38 14.43
CA VAL A 530 -25.28 -23.02 14.13
C VAL A 530 -24.74 -22.59 12.75
N PRO A 531 -25.34 -21.57 12.10
CA PRO A 531 -24.78 -20.99 10.88
C PRO A 531 -23.36 -20.47 11.10
N PRO A 532 -22.39 -20.77 10.21
CA PRO A 532 -21.01 -20.35 10.40
C PRO A 532 -20.86 -18.83 10.44
N LEU A 533 -20.00 -18.35 11.34
CA LEU A 533 -19.61 -16.95 11.51
C LEU A 533 -20.74 -15.99 11.90
N ALA A 534 -21.94 -16.48 12.20
CA ALA A 534 -23.09 -15.63 12.51
C ALA A 534 -22.86 -14.80 13.80
N VAL A 535 -22.33 -15.43 14.85
CA VAL A 535 -22.02 -14.75 16.12
C VAL A 535 -20.78 -13.88 15.95
N LEU A 536 -19.74 -14.43 15.31
CA LEU A 536 -18.50 -13.70 15.06
C LEU A 536 -18.74 -12.41 14.26
N ALA A 537 -19.53 -12.47 13.19
CA ALA A 537 -19.82 -11.32 12.35
C ALA A 537 -20.55 -10.21 13.13
N ALA A 538 -21.48 -10.58 14.01
CA ALA A 538 -22.19 -9.61 14.83
C ALA A 538 -21.31 -9.01 15.92
N VAL A 539 -20.48 -9.82 16.59
CA VAL A 539 -19.50 -9.33 17.58
C VAL A 539 -18.52 -8.37 16.93
N ARG A 540 -17.98 -8.74 15.77
CA ARG A 540 -17.05 -7.92 14.99
C ARG A 540 -17.67 -6.57 14.62
N ARG A 541 -18.91 -6.57 14.14
CA ARG A 541 -19.64 -5.33 13.83
C ARG A 541 -19.74 -4.42 15.06
N GLY A 542 -20.15 -4.97 16.21
CA GLY A 542 -20.25 -4.19 17.45
C GLY A 542 -18.92 -3.58 17.90
N VAL A 543 -17.81 -4.32 17.75
CA VAL A 543 -16.47 -3.77 18.02
C VAL A 543 -16.12 -2.64 17.07
N GLN A 544 -16.36 -2.80 15.77
CA GLN A 544 -15.99 -1.81 14.75
C GLN A 544 -16.82 -0.54 14.79
N GLU A 545 -18.11 -0.65 15.07
CA GLU A 545 -19.04 0.48 15.03
C GLU A 545 -19.07 1.25 16.36
N GLU A 546 -18.87 0.58 17.50
CA GLU A 546 -19.03 1.22 18.81
C GLU A 546 -17.77 1.31 19.66
N ILE A 547 -16.89 0.31 19.59
CA ILE A 547 -15.69 0.28 20.44
C ILE A 547 -14.51 0.98 19.76
N GLU A 548 -14.28 0.70 18.47
CA GLU A 548 -13.15 1.25 17.71
C GLU A 548 -13.19 2.79 17.62
N PRO A 549 -14.34 3.45 17.34
CA PRO A 549 -14.42 4.92 17.30
C PRO A 549 -14.34 5.56 18.68
N ALA A 550 -14.59 4.80 19.76
CA ALA A 550 -14.75 5.32 21.11
C ALA A 550 -13.43 5.45 21.86
N THR A 551 -12.99 6.67 22.16
CA THR A 551 -11.74 6.95 22.89
C THR A 551 -11.66 6.29 24.27
N ALA A 552 -12.77 6.16 25.00
CA ALA A 552 -12.83 5.49 26.32
C ALA A 552 -12.77 3.96 26.24
N GLY A 553 -13.01 3.36 25.06
CA GLY A 553 -13.21 1.93 24.90
C GLY A 553 -14.59 1.46 25.38
N GLY A 554 -14.72 0.15 25.67
CA GLY A 554 -15.96 -0.42 26.18
C GLY A 554 -15.88 -1.90 26.54
N ALA A 555 -17.03 -2.48 26.84
CA ALA A 555 -17.18 -3.90 27.17
C ALA A 555 -18.04 -4.61 26.13
N VAL A 556 -17.66 -5.82 25.72
CA VAL A 556 -18.44 -6.72 24.87
C VAL A 556 -18.88 -7.93 25.69
N HIS A 557 -20.17 -8.14 25.86
CA HIS A 557 -20.73 -9.33 26.50
C HIS A 557 -21.54 -10.13 25.49
N VAL A 558 -21.18 -11.40 25.29
CA VAL A 558 -21.92 -12.36 24.44
C VAL A 558 -22.66 -13.32 25.35
N ARG A 559 -23.96 -13.12 25.52
CA ARG A 559 -24.82 -13.96 26.36
C ARG A 559 -25.65 -14.95 25.55
N LEU A 560 -25.76 -16.18 26.03
CA LEU A 560 -26.54 -17.25 25.39
C LEU A 560 -27.83 -17.49 26.19
N VAL A 561 -28.99 -17.42 25.52
CA VAL A 561 -30.30 -17.60 26.15
C VAL A 561 -31.12 -18.64 25.40
N THR A 562 -31.54 -19.70 26.07
CA THR A 562 -32.45 -20.71 25.51
C THR A 562 -33.89 -20.19 25.48
N ALA A 563 -34.54 -20.22 24.32
CA ALA A 563 -35.98 -19.94 24.22
C ALA A 563 -36.79 -21.15 24.72
N THR A 564 -37.18 -21.17 26.00
CA THR A 564 -38.12 -22.18 26.53
C THR A 564 -39.56 -21.75 26.26
N GLY A 565 -40.19 -22.34 25.24
CA GLY A 565 -41.58 -22.04 24.88
C GLY A 565 -42.25 -23.11 24.01
N GLY A 566 -42.52 -24.28 24.58
CA GLY A 566 -43.71 -25.12 24.28
C GLY A 566 -43.97 -25.61 22.86
N GLU A 567 -43.12 -26.47 22.30
CA GLU A 567 -43.42 -27.69 21.50
C GLU A 567 -42.06 -28.32 21.10
N PRO A 568 -41.96 -29.63 20.85
CA PRO A 568 -40.70 -30.28 20.48
C PRO A 568 -40.33 -29.97 19.01
N GLY A 569 -39.93 -28.72 18.77
CA GLY A 569 -39.27 -28.25 17.55
C GLY A 569 -37.81 -27.85 17.83
N PRO A 570 -36.97 -27.65 16.80
CA PRO A 570 -35.55 -27.34 16.96
C PRO A 570 -35.38 -26.11 17.85
N GLY A 571 -34.52 -26.23 18.87
CA GLY A 571 -34.30 -25.18 19.86
C GLY A 571 -33.86 -23.89 19.17
N THR A 572 -34.17 -22.74 19.75
CA THR A 572 -33.58 -21.46 19.31
C THR A 572 -32.69 -20.94 20.41
N CYS A 573 -31.42 -20.69 20.10
CA CYS A 573 -30.52 -19.95 20.98
C CYS A 573 -30.61 -18.48 20.60
N ARG A 574 -30.89 -17.64 21.59
CA ARG A 574 -30.81 -16.19 21.44
C ARG A 574 -29.44 -15.74 21.92
N VAL A 575 -28.67 -15.10 21.04
CA VAL A 575 -27.40 -14.47 21.38
C VAL A 575 -27.63 -12.99 21.59
N GLU A 576 -27.34 -12.53 22.79
CA GLU A 576 -27.38 -11.13 23.18
C GLU A 576 -25.96 -10.58 23.17
N ILE A 577 -25.70 -9.60 22.32
CA ILE A 577 -24.42 -8.88 22.30
C ILE A 577 -24.65 -7.51 22.90
N ARG A 578 -23.93 -7.20 23.99
CA ARG A 578 -23.97 -5.88 24.64
C ARG A 578 -22.62 -5.21 24.55
N THR A 579 -22.64 -3.98 24.06
CA THR A 579 -21.52 -3.05 23.98
C THR A 579 -21.81 -1.87 24.91
N ALA A 580 -20.92 -1.58 25.86
CA ALA A 580 -21.11 -0.49 26.82
C ALA A 580 -19.86 0.37 26.96
N GLN A 581 -20.03 1.69 26.97
CA GLN A 581 -18.97 2.64 27.29
C GLN A 581 -18.67 2.59 28.79
N ARG A 582 -17.40 2.63 29.17
CA ARG A 582 -16.92 2.36 30.54
C ARG A 582 -17.40 3.38 31.62
N ASP A 583 -18.18 4.39 31.26
CA ASP A 583 -18.62 5.47 32.15
C ASP A 583 -20.04 5.31 32.75
N GLU A 584 -20.73 4.20 32.49
CA GLU A 584 -21.97 3.86 33.20
C GLU A 584 -21.72 2.75 34.21
N ALA A 585 -21.39 3.14 35.44
CA ALA A 585 -21.23 2.27 36.60
C ALA A 585 -22.57 1.67 37.09
N ARG A 586 -23.29 0.96 36.23
CA ARG A 586 -24.44 0.12 36.60
C ARG A 586 -24.71 -0.97 35.55
N PRO A 587 -24.32 -2.24 35.78
CA PRO A 587 -24.50 -3.33 34.81
C PRO A 587 -25.97 -3.72 34.52
N ASP A 588 -26.93 -3.14 35.25
CA ASP A 588 -28.35 -3.51 35.20
C ASP A 588 -29.30 -2.42 34.69
N ALA A 589 -28.82 -1.26 34.25
CA ALA A 589 -29.73 -0.18 33.85
C ALA A 589 -29.20 0.69 32.71
N ALA A 590 -29.36 0.22 31.47
CA ALA A 590 -29.75 0.99 30.28
C ALA A 590 -29.98 0.03 29.09
N ASP A 591 -31.25 -0.26 28.80
CA ASP A 591 -31.88 -0.83 27.61
C ASP A 591 -31.15 -1.88 26.72
N GLY A 592 -31.52 -3.15 26.92
CA GLY A 592 -31.54 -4.21 25.89
C GLY A 592 -30.20 -4.71 25.32
N PRO A 593 -30.20 -5.85 24.60
CA PRO A 593 -29.07 -6.24 23.76
C PRO A 593 -28.94 -5.33 22.53
N PHE A 594 -27.72 -4.92 22.19
CA PHE A 594 -27.43 -4.09 21.00
C PHE A 594 -27.70 -4.87 19.71
N VAL A 595 -27.25 -6.13 19.68
CA VAL A 595 -27.62 -7.07 18.61
C VAL A 595 -28.25 -8.29 19.24
N LEU A 596 -29.42 -8.62 18.73
CA LEU A 596 -30.19 -9.80 19.08
C LEU A 596 -30.17 -10.77 17.92
N LEU A 597 -29.43 -11.86 18.05
CA LEU A 597 -29.45 -12.94 17.06
C LEU A 597 -30.32 -14.07 17.57
N SER A 598 -31.22 -14.56 16.72
CA SER A 598 -31.89 -15.84 16.92
C SER A 598 -31.23 -16.88 16.04
N LEU A 599 -30.54 -17.84 16.64
CA LEU A 599 -29.85 -18.91 15.94
C LEU A 599 -30.70 -20.20 16.03
N PRO A 600 -31.00 -20.85 14.90
CA PRO A 600 -31.55 -22.19 14.93
C PRO A 600 -30.53 -23.14 15.55
N LEU A 601 -30.99 -24.03 16.41
CA LEU A 601 -30.20 -25.09 17.00
C LEU A 601 -30.58 -26.41 16.34
N ASP A 602 -29.72 -26.89 15.46
CA ASP A 602 -29.89 -28.19 14.83
C ASP A 602 -29.10 -29.25 15.59
N ALA A 603 -29.67 -30.46 15.67
CA ALA A 603 -29.02 -31.61 16.27
C ALA A 603 -27.63 -31.86 15.62
N PRO A 604 -26.64 -32.34 16.38
CA PRO A 604 -25.31 -32.61 15.84
C PRO A 604 -25.42 -33.53 14.61
N ALA A 605 -24.77 -33.16 13.51
CA ALA A 605 -24.63 -34.04 12.35
C ALA A 605 -23.87 -35.30 12.81
N GLY A 606 -24.55 -36.44 12.76
CA GLY A 606 -24.08 -37.72 13.30
C GLY A 606 -22.91 -38.35 12.57
#